data_AF-A0A4U5M6W5-F1
#
_entry.id   AF-A0A4U5M6W5-F1
#
_cell.length_a   1.000
_cell.length_b   1.000
_cell.length_c   1.000
_cell.angle_alpha   90.00
_cell.angle_beta   90.00
_cell.angle_gamma   90.00
#
_symmetry.space_group_name_H-M   'P 1'
#
loop_
_entity.id
_entity.type
_entity.pdbx_description
1 polymer ?
#
loop_
_entity_poly.entity_id
_entity_poly.type
_entity_poly.pdbx_seq_one_letter_code
_entity_poly.pdbx_strand_id
1 'polypeptide(L)'
;MADPDFSVNEGVPPDDAVNDKTLTEEPKDELPGENTQELSDVSENEEEGNQSTTHGGHLSTWYRRIQPLVRNKRVRYFAILNFILTLLNLVLFAVTLGVFALFIYMRVSIDTALNEDKPCIYKWSDWSHCSATCAGASIPYRTRSVLPKEVVRTRGTKYPKCPENVEKLFERVPCNTAKCPVPLSSFKEWSRCLYYDPQTMNASGCYQIRNLKQGDYYVKLDITELIRNCTDDQCPSFLP
;
A
#
# COMPACT_ATOMS: atom_id res chain seq x y z
N MET A 1 19.63 -44.72 46.23
CA MET A 1 19.71 -43.38 45.62
C MET A 1 21.12 -42.90 45.83
N ALA A 2 21.85 -42.69 44.73
CA ALA A 2 23.29 -42.43 44.73
C ALA A 2 23.59 -40.94 44.66
N ASP A 3 24.45 -40.50 45.58
CA ASP A 3 25.58 -39.55 45.49
C ASP A 3 26.20 -39.49 46.90
N PRO A 4 27.46 -39.07 47.16
CA PRO A 4 28.67 -38.95 46.34
C PRO A 4 29.90 -39.63 47.01
N ASP A 5 31.14 -39.49 46.47
CA ASP A 5 32.39 -39.09 47.18
C ASP A 5 33.71 -39.66 46.57
N PHE A 6 34.50 -38.75 46.01
CA PHE A 6 35.95 -38.48 46.12
C PHE A 6 37.07 -39.57 46.29
N SER A 7 38.05 -39.48 45.36
CA SER A 7 39.48 -39.93 45.36
C SER A 7 39.79 -41.45 45.25
N VAL A 8 40.91 -41.98 44.70
CA VAL A 8 42.32 -41.56 44.59
C VAL A 8 42.99 -42.33 43.42
N ASN A 9 43.99 -41.73 42.74
CA ASN A 9 45.30 -42.31 42.36
C ASN A 9 45.79 -41.86 40.98
N GLU A 10 46.62 -40.80 40.95
CA GLU A 10 47.53 -40.55 39.83
C GLU A 10 48.93 -40.34 40.43
N GLY A 11 49.85 -41.25 40.07
CA GLY A 11 51.18 -41.41 40.68
C GLY A 11 52.22 -40.44 40.13
N VAL A 12 53.23 -40.20 40.97
CA VAL A 12 54.41 -39.34 40.75
C VAL A 12 55.65 -40.25 40.45
N PRO A 13 56.89 -39.72 40.19
CA PRO A 13 57.67 -39.71 38.93
C PRO A 13 59.00 -40.54 39.10
N PRO A 14 60.23 -40.19 38.60
CA PRO A 14 60.79 -39.61 37.36
C PRO A 14 61.99 -40.45 36.78
N ASP A 15 62.83 -39.79 35.95
CA ASP A 15 64.29 -39.94 35.74
C ASP A 15 64.86 -40.93 34.71
N ASP A 16 65.41 -40.33 33.66
CA ASP A 16 66.81 -40.42 33.17
C ASP A 16 67.54 -41.77 33.03
N ALA A 17 68.33 -41.78 31.95
CA ALA A 17 69.46 -42.64 31.68
C ALA A 17 69.17 -44.03 31.10
N VAL A 18 69.12 -44.11 29.77
CA VAL A 18 69.68 -45.27 29.05
C VAL A 18 70.52 -44.78 27.87
N ASN A 19 71.82 -44.68 28.14
CA ASN A 19 72.88 -44.97 27.18
C ASN A 19 72.66 -46.38 26.62
N ASP A 20 72.64 -46.56 25.31
CA ASP A 20 73.28 -47.74 24.72
C ASP A 20 73.68 -47.52 23.26
N LYS A 21 74.94 -47.86 22.99
CA LYS A 21 75.60 -47.88 21.69
C LYS A 21 75.23 -49.17 20.95
N THR A 22 74.96 -49.10 19.64
CA THR A 22 75.21 -50.23 18.72
C THR A 22 75.40 -49.69 17.29
N LEU A 23 76.65 -49.51 16.85
CA LEU A 23 77.37 -50.31 15.83
C LEU A 23 76.99 -50.01 14.37
N THR A 24 77.85 -49.20 13.74
CA THR A 24 78.50 -49.37 12.42
C THR A 24 77.79 -50.16 11.31
N GLU A 25 77.40 -49.45 10.24
CA GLU A 25 77.66 -49.84 8.84
C GLU A 25 78.06 -48.58 8.03
N GLU A 26 79.25 -48.57 7.44
CA GLU A 26 79.63 -47.71 6.31
C GLU A 26 79.44 -48.50 4.98
N PRO A 27 79.69 -47.91 3.80
CA PRO A 27 78.87 -46.94 3.08
C PRO A 27 78.39 -47.52 1.74
N LYS A 28 77.34 -46.95 1.14
CA LYS A 28 77.07 -47.15 -0.30
C LYS A 28 76.94 -45.79 -0.96
N ASP A 29 77.94 -45.49 -1.79
CA ASP A 29 77.98 -44.38 -2.71
C ASP A 29 76.74 -44.43 -3.63
N GLU A 30 75.91 -43.40 -3.55
CA GLU A 30 74.93 -43.08 -4.58
C GLU A 30 75.09 -41.61 -4.98
N LEU A 31 75.19 -41.42 -6.30
CA LEU A 31 75.79 -40.28 -6.98
C LEU A 31 75.10 -38.95 -6.65
N PRO A 32 75.86 -37.82 -6.58
CA PRO A 32 75.25 -36.50 -6.55
C PRO A 32 74.48 -36.26 -7.85
N GLY A 33 73.17 -35.98 -7.72
CA GLY A 33 72.28 -35.66 -8.82
C GLY A 33 72.72 -34.41 -9.61
N GLU A 34 72.50 -34.48 -10.91
CA GLU A 34 72.95 -33.64 -12.04
C GLU A 34 72.62 -32.13 -11.99
N ASN A 35 72.28 -31.55 -10.84
CA ASN A 35 71.89 -30.13 -10.73
C ASN A 35 72.57 -29.35 -9.59
N THR A 36 73.69 -29.85 -9.03
CA THR A 36 74.48 -29.10 -8.03
C THR A 36 75.55 -28.18 -8.63
N GLN A 37 75.70 -28.14 -9.96
CA GLN A 37 76.77 -27.40 -10.65
C GLN A 37 76.43 -25.95 -11.06
N GLU A 38 75.22 -25.43 -10.81
CA GLU A 38 74.90 -24.03 -11.09
C GLU A 38 74.51 -23.23 -9.83
N LEU A 39 75.17 -23.53 -8.70
CA LEU A 39 74.99 -22.82 -7.43
C LEU A 39 76.18 -21.96 -7.00
N SER A 40 77.13 -21.69 -7.90
CA SER A 40 78.23 -20.78 -7.61
C SER A 40 78.56 -19.97 -8.85
N ASP A 41 78.10 -18.71 -8.89
CA ASP A 41 78.84 -17.56 -9.40
C ASP A 41 77.94 -16.30 -9.34
N VAL A 42 77.91 -15.68 -8.16
CA VAL A 42 77.66 -14.24 -8.06
C VAL A 42 78.78 -13.70 -7.19
N SER A 43 79.88 -13.31 -7.84
CA SER A 43 80.92 -12.51 -7.24
C SER A 43 80.36 -11.12 -6.92
N GLU A 44 80.54 -10.71 -5.66
CA GLU A 44 80.45 -9.32 -5.20
C GLU A 44 81.52 -8.50 -5.92
N ASN A 45 81.09 -7.61 -6.83
CA ASN A 45 81.92 -6.50 -7.26
C ASN A 45 81.37 -5.23 -6.60
N GLU A 46 82.05 -4.80 -5.54
CA GLU A 46 81.98 -3.45 -5.01
C GLU A 46 82.66 -2.50 -6.00
N GLU A 47 81.89 -1.64 -6.68
CA GLU A 47 82.43 -0.42 -7.28
C GLU A 47 81.52 0.76 -6.90
N GLU A 48 82.10 1.68 -6.13
CA GLU A 48 81.54 2.98 -5.79
C GLU A 48 81.36 3.83 -7.06
N GLY A 49 80.17 4.40 -7.25
CA GLY A 49 79.89 5.34 -8.33
C GLY A 49 78.52 6.01 -8.19
N ASN A 50 78.50 7.20 -7.63
CA ASN A 50 77.32 8.08 -7.51
C ASN A 50 76.66 8.38 -8.87
N GLN A 51 75.35 8.10 -9.04
CA GLN A 51 74.29 9.07 -9.41
C GLN A 51 72.91 8.42 -9.76
N SER A 52 71.92 8.77 -8.94
CA SER A 52 70.50 9.07 -9.23
C SER A 52 69.66 8.24 -10.23
N THR A 53 68.77 7.42 -9.64
CA THR A 53 67.32 7.28 -9.90
C THR A 53 66.78 7.09 -11.33
N THR A 54 66.37 5.85 -11.63
CA THR A 54 65.06 5.59 -12.27
C THR A 54 64.36 4.47 -11.50
N HIS A 55 63.22 4.78 -10.89
CA HIS A 55 62.37 3.87 -10.13
C HIS A 55 61.80 2.78 -11.06
N GLY A 56 62.57 1.72 -11.30
CA GLY A 56 62.09 0.48 -11.91
C GLY A 56 61.10 -0.18 -10.96
N GLY A 57 59.82 0.18 -11.10
CA GLY A 57 58.76 -0.14 -10.15
C GLY A 57 58.68 -1.64 -9.81
N HIS A 58 58.26 -1.92 -8.58
CA HIS A 58 58.03 -3.22 -7.95
C HIS A 58 57.33 -4.28 -8.83
N LEU A 59 56.63 -3.85 -9.89
CA LEU A 59 56.04 -4.69 -10.93
C LEU A 59 57.07 -5.44 -11.80
N SER A 60 58.20 -4.81 -12.15
CA SER A 60 59.22 -5.38 -13.04
C SER A 60 60.01 -6.52 -12.35
N THR A 61 60.31 -6.35 -11.07
CA THR A 61 60.97 -7.35 -10.22
C THR A 61 60.02 -8.50 -9.85
N TRP A 62 58.74 -8.24 -9.64
CA TRP A 62 57.70 -9.26 -9.44
C TRP A 62 57.49 -10.12 -10.70
N TYR A 63 57.44 -9.50 -11.88
CA TYR A 63 57.27 -10.22 -13.16
C TYR A 63 58.43 -11.18 -13.44
N ARG A 64 59.68 -10.75 -13.20
CA ARG A 64 60.88 -11.62 -13.36
C ARG A 64 60.86 -12.85 -12.44
N ARG A 65 60.29 -12.74 -11.23
CA ARG A 65 60.17 -13.87 -10.29
C ARG A 65 59.10 -14.90 -10.68
N ILE A 66 58.09 -14.49 -11.43
CA ILE A 66 56.96 -15.35 -11.83
C ILE A 66 57.17 -15.98 -13.22
N GLN A 67 58.04 -15.37 -14.02
CA GLN A 67 58.45 -15.83 -15.35
C GLN A 67 58.83 -17.33 -15.44
N PRO A 68 59.62 -17.92 -14.51
CA PRO A 68 59.93 -19.35 -14.56
C PRO A 68 58.74 -20.25 -14.18
N LEU A 69 57.88 -19.85 -13.23
CA LEU A 69 56.69 -20.61 -12.83
C LEU A 69 55.64 -20.69 -13.96
N VAL A 70 55.56 -19.64 -14.77
CA VAL A 70 54.62 -19.55 -15.90
C VAL A 70 55.09 -20.39 -17.10
N ARG A 71 56.28 -20.98 -17.10
CA ARG A 71 56.74 -21.86 -18.21
C ARG A 71 56.05 -23.23 -18.19
N ASN A 72 55.52 -23.67 -17.04
CA ASN A 72 54.83 -24.95 -16.89
C ASN A 72 53.35 -24.86 -17.31
N LYS A 73 52.92 -25.76 -18.22
CA LYS A 73 51.54 -25.80 -18.75
C LYS A 73 50.48 -25.98 -17.65
N ARG A 74 50.77 -26.76 -16.61
CA ARG A 74 49.82 -27.02 -15.50
C ARG A 74 49.62 -25.76 -14.65
N VAL A 75 50.69 -25.02 -14.37
CA VAL A 75 50.64 -23.79 -13.57
C VAL A 75 49.84 -22.68 -14.29
N ARG A 76 49.95 -22.58 -15.62
CA ARG A 76 49.11 -21.66 -16.42
C ARG A 76 47.62 -21.97 -16.32
N TYR A 77 47.25 -23.25 -16.41
CA TYR A 77 45.84 -23.66 -16.33
C TYR A 77 45.25 -23.29 -14.95
N PHE A 78 45.96 -23.58 -13.86
CA PHE A 78 45.54 -23.18 -12.52
C PHE A 78 45.47 -21.66 -12.34
N ALA A 79 46.41 -20.90 -12.93
CA ALA A 79 46.38 -19.44 -12.90
C ALA A 79 45.16 -18.86 -13.65
N ILE A 80 44.83 -19.41 -14.83
CA ILE A 80 43.64 -18.99 -15.61
C ILE A 80 42.35 -19.36 -14.84
N LEU A 81 42.28 -20.57 -14.28
CA LEU A 81 41.11 -21.00 -13.52
C LEU A 81 40.91 -20.14 -12.26
N ASN A 82 41.98 -19.85 -11.51
CA ASN A 82 41.91 -18.95 -10.36
C ASN A 82 41.51 -17.52 -10.79
N PHE A 83 42.00 -17.03 -11.93
CA PHE A 83 41.61 -15.74 -12.46
C PHE A 83 40.12 -15.70 -12.87
N ILE A 84 39.60 -16.77 -13.47
CA ILE A 84 38.16 -16.88 -13.78
C ILE A 84 37.34 -16.94 -12.50
N LEU A 85 37.77 -17.72 -11.50
CA LEU A 85 37.10 -17.79 -10.19
C LEU A 85 37.13 -16.45 -9.46
N THR A 86 38.23 -15.68 -9.51
CA THR A 86 38.27 -14.36 -8.88
C THR A 86 37.34 -13.38 -9.59
N LEU A 87 37.26 -13.42 -10.93
CA LEU A 87 36.28 -12.62 -11.68
C LEU A 87 34.84 -13.01 -11.32
N LEU A 88 34.51 -14.29 -11.23
CA LEU A 88 33.19 -14.75 -10.81
C LEU A 88 32.85 -14.29 -9.38
N ASN A 89 33.79 -14.40 -8.45
CA ASN A 89 33.60 -13.90 -7.08
C ASN A 89 33.40 -12.38 -7.03
N LEU A 90 34.13 -11.62 -7.86
CA LEU A 90 33.96 -10.17 -7.95
C LEU A 90 32.59 -9.80 -8.53
N VAL A 91 32.12 -10.52 -9.56
CA VAL A 91 30.78 -10.33 -10.13
C VAL A 91 29.71 -10.67 -9.09
N LEU A 92 29.84 -11.80 -8.39
CA LEU A 92 28.91 -12.18 -7.32
C LEU A 92 28.87 -11.12 -6.22
N PHE A 93 30.03 -10.61 -5.80
CA PHE A 93 30.12 -9.53 -4.81
C PHE A 93 29.48 -8.22 -5.30
N ALA A 94 29.67 -7.85 -6.57
CA ALA A 94 29.01 -6.68 -7.13
C ALA A 94 27.48 -6.85 -7.19
N VAL A 95 27.00 -8.05 -7.54
CA VAL A 95 25.57 -8.37 -7.54
C VAL A 95 25.00 -8.31 -6.13
N THR A 96 25.68 -8.86 -5.12
CA THR A 96 25.18 -8.81 -3.73
C THR A 96 25.15 -7.38 -3.20
N LEU A 97 26.15 -6.55 -3.50
CA LEU A 97 26.12 -5.12 -3.18
C LEU A 97 24.98 -4.38 -3.88
N GLY A 98 24.72 -4.68 -5.16
CA GLY A 98 23.60 -4.12 -5.91
C GLY A 98 22.25 -4.49 -5.30
N VAL A 99 22.05 -5.76 -4.94
CA VAL A 99 20.84 -6.23 -4.26
C VAL A 99 20.67 -5.56 -2.90
N PHE A 100 21.75 -5.39 -2.13
CA PHE A 100 21.71 -4.71 -0.84
C PHE A 100 21.35 -3.23 -0.97
N ALA A 101 21.94 -2.53 -1.95
CA ALA A 101 21.60 -1.15 -2.26
C ALA A 101 20.14 -0.99 -2.69
N LEU A 102 19.63 -1.91 -3.54
CA LEU A 102 18.21 -1.93 -3.91
C LEU A 102 17.31 -2.16 -2.71
N PHE A 103 17.67 -3.08 -1.80
CA PHE A 103 16.90 -3.31 -0.58
C PHE A 103 16.83 -2.07 0.31
N ILE A 104 17.97 -1.40 0.54
CA ILE A 104 18.01 -0.13 1.30
C ILE A 104 17.16 0.93 0.62
N TYR A 105 17.31 1.09 -0.70
CA TYR A 105 16.52 2.04 -1.48
C TYR A 105 15.02 1.80 -1.32
N MET A 106 14.57 0.55 -1.49
CA MET A 106 13.16 0.20 -1.32
C MET A 106 12.67 0.45 0.11
N ARG A 107 13.49 0.15 1.13
CA ARG A 107 13.17 0.46 2.54
C ARG A 107 12.96 1.95 2.77
N VAL A 108 13.92 2.78 2.34
CA VAL A 108 13.85 4.24 2.48
C VAL A 108 12.66 4.80 1.71
N SER A 109 12.41 4.31 0.49
CA SER A 109 11.27 4.75 -0.32
C SER A 109 9.94 4.42 0.34
N ILE A 110 9.80 3.21 0.90
CA ILE A 110 8.59 2.80 1.62
C ILE A 110 8.41 3.65 2.88
N ASP A 111 9.46 3.84 3.67
CA ASP A 111 9.38 4.66 4.89
C ASP A 111 9.03 6.11 4.57
N THR A 112 9.58 6.67 3.48
CA THR A 112 9.24 8.02 3.04
C THR A 112 7.77 8.12 2.61
N ALA A 113 7.29 7.15 1.82
CA ALA A 113 5.88 7.12 1.40
C ALA A 113 4.91 6.83 2.55
N LEU A 114 5.37 6.07 3.57
CA LEU A 114 4.60 5.84 4.79
C LEU A 114 4.57 7.08 5.67
N ASN A 115 5.66 7.84 5.78
CA ASN A 115 5.75 9.03 6.60
C ASN A 115 5.21 10.30 5.94
N GLU A 116 4.83 10.24 4.66
CA GLU A 116 4.18 11.36 3.97
C GLU A 116 2.84 11.72 4.65
N ASP A 117 2.68 12.99 5.01
CA ASP A 117 1.42 13.52 5.54
C ASP A 117 0.31 13.40 4.49
N LYS A 118 -0.80 12.74 4.86
CA LYS A 118 -2.00 12.67 4.00
C LYS A 118 -3.24 13.19 4.74
N PRO A 119 -4.08 14.00 4.08
CA PRO A 119 -5.29 14.52 4.70
C PRO A 119 -6.39 13.45 4.78
N CYS A 120 -7.43 13.73 5.56
CA CYS A 120 -8.66 12.96 5.52
C CYS A 120 -9.40 13.22 4.19
N ILE A 121 -9.62 12.18 3.40
CA ILE A 121 -10.38 12.28 2.14
C ILE A 121 -11.46 11.20 2.15
N TYR A 122 -12.67 11.56 1.78
CA TYR A 122 -13.77 10.61 1.63
C TYR A 122 -14.72 11.10 0.54
N LYS A 123 -15.41 10.15 -0.09
CA LYS A 123 -16.39 10.43 -1.14
C LYS A 123 -17.79 10.05 -0.69
N TRP A 124 -18.75 10.90 -1.05
CA TRP A 124 -20.17 10.59 -0.90
C TRP A 124 -20.65 9.65 -2.01
N SER A 125 -21.59 8.78 -1.68
CA SER A 125 -22.39 8.05 -2.65
C SER A 125 -23.27 9.00 -3.45
N ASP A 126 -23.82 8.48 -4.55
CA ASP A 126 -24.94 9.14 -5.21
C ASP A 126 -26.13 9.27 -4.25
N TRP A 127 -26.97 10.25 -4.55
CA TRP A 127 -28.23 10.44 -3.82
C TRP A 127 -29.18 9.29 -4.11
N SER A 128 -29.85 8.81 -3.07
CA SER A 128 -30.99 7.91 -3.22
C SER A 128 -32.17 8.62 -3.90
N HIS A 129 -33.10 7.82 -4.42
CA HIS A 129 -34.37 8.33 -4.86
C HIS A 129 -35.12 9.01 -3.70
N CYS A 130 -35.87 10.04 -4.03
CA CYS A 130 -36.71 10.71 -3.05
C CYS A 130 -37.75 9.73 -2.48
N SER A 131 -37.98 9.77 -1.17
CA SER A 131 -38.91 8.85 -0.48
C SER A 131 -40.35 8.91 -1.01
N ALA A 132 -40.73 10.02 -1.63
CA ALA A 132 -42.00 10.20 -2.33
C ALA A 132 -41.85 11.23 -3.47
N THR A 133 -42.81 11.27 -4.38
CA THR A 133 -42.81 12.15 -5.55
C THR A 133 -43.33 13.56 -5.28
N CYS A 134 -44.02 13.77 -4.15
CA CYS A 134 -44.59 15.04 -3.71
C CYS A 134 -44.73 15.05 -2.19
N ALA A 135 -44.94 16.23 -1.62
CA ALA A 135 -45.13 16.44 -0.20
C ALA A 135 -46.60 16.25 0.21
N GLY A 136 -46.90 15.16 0.90
CA GLY A 136 -48.18 14.93 1.56
C GLY A 136 -48.21 15.61 2.93
N ALA A 137 -48.43 14.81 3.96
CA ALA A 137 -48.38 15.26 5.36
C ALA A 137 -46.95 15.65 5.81
N SER A 138 -45.93 14.97 5.28
CA SER A 138 -44.52 15.25 5.56
C SER A 138 -43.75 15.55 4.26
N ILE A 139 -42.65 16.31 4.41
CA ILE A 139 -41.75 16.61 3.30
C ILE A 139 -40.91 15.36 3.00
N PRO A 140 -40.89 14.87 1.75
CA PRO A 140 -40.07 13.74 1.36
C PRO A 140 -38.59 14.07 1.48
N TYR A 141 -37.77 13.05 1.66
CA TYR A 141 -36.33 13.22 1.77
C TYR A 141 -35.58 12.21 0.91
N ARG A 142 -34.36 12.57 0.57
CA ARG A 142 -33.37 11.68 -0.04
C ARG A 142 -32.12 11.68 0.82
N THR A 143 -31.35 10.61 0.67
CA THR A 143 -30.19 10.34 1.51
C THR A 143 -28.98 9.98 0.67
N ARG A 144 -27.80 10.23 1.20
CA ARG A 144 -26.54 9.67 0.69
C ARG A 144 -25.65 9.34 1.87
N SER A 145 -24.68 8.45 1.67
CA SER A 145 -23.73 8.07 2.71
C SER A 145 -22.31 8.14 2.17
N VAL A 146 -21.33 8.26 3.05
CA VAL A 146 -19.93 8.12 2.65
C VAL A 146 -19.69 6.68 2.15
N LEU A 147 -18.89 6.53 1.10
CA LEU A 147 -18.47 5.23 0.57
C LEU A 147 -17.31 4.69 1.42
N PRO A 148 -17.52 3.65 2.26
CA PRO A 148 -16.51 3.23 3.24
C PRO A 148 -15.18 2.80 2.60
N LYS A 149 -15.25 2.20 1.41
CA LYS A 149 -14.07 1.73 0.66
C LYS A 149 -13.21 2.86 0.10
N GLU A 150 -13.75 4.07 0.00
CA GLU A 150 -13.07 5.24 -0.58
C GLU A 150 -12.61 6.22 0.52
N VAL A 151 -12.70 5.84 1.79
CA VAL A 151 -12.20 6.65 2.89
C VAL A 151 -10.69 6.49 3.02
N VAL A 152 -9.97 7.60 2.88
CA VAL A 152 -8.55 7.73 3.19
C VAL A 152 -8.42 8.44 4.54
N ARG A 153 -7.90 7.71 5.53
CA ARG A 153 -7.67 8.26 6.88
C ARG A 153 -6.44 9.18 6.90
N THR A 154 -6.48 10.18 7.76
CA THR A 154 -5.36 11.11 7.98
C THR A 154 -4.10 10.36 8.42
N ARG A 155 -2.95 10.77 7.88
CA ARG A 155 -1.63 10.30 8.30
C ARG A 155 -0.71 11.48 8.61
N GLY A 156 0.12 11.33 9.63
CA GLY A 156 1.06 12.36 10.09
C GLY A 156 0.38 13.42 10.97
N THR A 157 1.02 14.58 11.13
CA THR A 157 0.60 15.63 12.10
C THR A 157 0.15 16.92 11.43
N LYS A 158 0.38 17.07 10.12
CA LYS A 158 0.05 18.29 9.38
C LYS A 158 -1.45 18.54 9.21
N TYR A 159 -2.26 17.48 9.15
CA TYR A 159 -3.69 17.57 8.87
C TYR A 159 -4.55 17.11 10.06
N PRO A 160 -5.78 17.62 10.21
CA PRO A 160 -6.69 17.16 11.25
C PRO A 160 -7.09 15.70 11.04
N LYS A 161 -7.33 14.99 12.15
CA LYS A 161 -7.83 13.62 12.14
C LYS A 161 -9.21 13.55 11.48
N CYS A 162 -9.47 12.46 10.76
CA CYS A 162 -10.82 12.17 10.30
C CYS A 162 -11.80 12.10 11.47
N PRO A 163 -13.08 12.45 11.25
CA PRO A 163 -14.15 12.11 12.19
C PRO A 163 -14.12 10.62 12.52
N GLU A 164 -14.36 10.25 13.78
CA GLU A 164 -14.24 8.85 14.25
C GLU A 164 -15.11 7.89 13.40
N ASN A 165 -16.31 8.34 13.06
CA ASN A 165 -17.31 7.57 12.33
C ASN A 165 -17.49 8.07 10.88
N VAL A 166 -16.41 8.49 10.21
CA VAL A 166 -16.46 9.02 8.84
C VAL A 166 -17.16 8.05 7.87
N GLU A 167 -16.97 6.74 8.01
CA GLU A 167 -17.61 5.71 7.17
C GLU A 167 -19.13 5.58 7.40
N LYS A 168 -19.61 6.05 8.56
CA LYS A 168 -21.04 6.02 8.94
C LYS A 168 -21.71 7.36 8.74
N LEU A 169 -21.00 8.36 8.22
CA LEU A 169 -21.61 9.64 7.90
C LEU A 169 -22.66 9.43 6.82
N PHE A 170 -23.85 9.95 7.09
CA PHE A 170 -24.93 10.02 6.15
C PHE A 170 -25.52 11.43 6.17
N GLU A 171 -26.08 11.82 5.05
CA GLU A 171 -26.74 13.09 4.86
C GLU A 171 -28.19 12.84 4.46
N ARG A 172 -29.10 13.66 4.97
CA ARG A 172 -30.52 13.67 4.63
C ARG A 172 -30.92 15.08 4.24
N VAL A 173 -31.53 15.22 3.07
CA VAL A 173 -32.02 16.51 2.57
C VAL A 173 -33.45 16.40 2.06
N PRO A 174 -34.26 17.46 2.18
CA PRO A 174 -35.60 17.48 1.63
C PRO A 174 -35.56 17.43 0.09
N CYS A 175 -36.55 16.78 -0.50
CA CYS A 175 -36.77 16.71 -1.95
C CYS A 175 -38.27 16.70 -2.24
N ASN A 176 -38.65 17.00 -3.49
CA ASN A 176 -40.05 16.99 -3.93
C ASN A 176 -41.00 17.72 -2.97
N THR A 177 -40.63 18.96 -2.61
CA THR A 177 -41.31 19.77 -1.60
C THR A 177 -42.69 20.28 -2.03
N ALA A 178 -43.01 20.21 -3.32
CA ALA A 178 -44.31 20.58 -3.86
C ALA A 178 -45.42 19.69 -3.27
N LYS A 179 -46.52 20.29 -2.83
CA LYS A 179 -47.65 19.57 -2.24
C LYS A 179 -48.25 18.56 -3.20
N CYS A 180 -48.61 17.39 -2.69
CA CYS A 180 -49.33 16.40 -3.47
C CYS A 180 -50.71 16.91 -3.88
N PRO A 181 -51.16 16.62 -5.11
CA PRO A 181 -52.50 16.98 -5.53
C PRO A 181 -53.56 16.18 -4.77
N VAL A 182 -54.59 16.87 -4.32
CA VAL A 182 -55.76 16.29 -3.66
C VAL A 182 -56.84 16.08 -4.72
N PRO A 183 -57.42 14.87 -4.87
CA PRO A 183 -58.47 14.62 -5.85
C PRO A 183 -59.74 15.40 -5.49
N LEU A 184 -60.41 16.00 -6.48
CA LEU A 184 -61.67 16.71 -6.28
C LEU A 184 -62.76 15.78 -5.69
N SER A 185 -62.71 14.49 -5.98
CA SER A 185 -63.62 13.49 -5.41
C SER A 185 -63.53 13.35 -3.88
N SER A 186 -62.43 13.77 -3.22
CA SER A 186 -62.32 13.69 -1.76
C SER A 186 -63.19 14.72 -1.04
N PHE A 187 -63.54 15.83 -1.69
CA PHE A 187 -64.40 16.86 -1.12
C PHE A 187 -65.87 16.45 -1.23
N LYS A 188 -66.44 15.92 -0.15
CA LYS A 188 -67.82 15.40 -0.15
C LYS A 188 -68.90 16.45 0.16
N GLU A 189 -68.49 17.59 0.72
CA GLU A 189 -69.40 18.67 1.10
C GLU A 189 -69.76 19.52 -0.14
N TRP A 190 -71.04 19.85 -0.28
CA TRP A 190 -71.58 20.69 -1.35
C TRP A 190 -72.11 22.00 -0.77
N SER A 191 -72.09 23.05 -1.58
CA SER A 191 -72.70 24.34 -1.25
C SER A 191 -74.23 24.21 -1.14
N ARG A 192 -74.87 25.22 -0.56
CA ARG A 192 -76.30 25.44 -0.82
C ARG A 192 -76.56 25.61 -2.32
N CYS A 193 -77.79 25.39 -2.77
CA CYS A 193 -78.17 25.65 -4.15
C CYS A 193 -78.01 27.14 -4.48
N LEU A 194 -77.51 27.42 -5.67
CA LEU A 194 -77.28 28.75 -6.23
C LEU A 194 -77.97 28.82 -7.60
N TYR A 195 -78.62 29.93 -7.91
CA TYR A 195 -79.26 30.12 -9.21
C TYR A 195 -78.22 30.17 -10.33
N TYR A 196 -78.53 29.56 -11.48
CA TYR A 196 -77.73 29.72 -12.69
C TYR A 196 -77.70 31.17 -13.17
N ASP A 197 -78.85 31.83 -13.12
CA ASP A 197 -78.99 33.26 -13.37
C ASP A 197 -79.78 33.91 -12.23
N PRO A 198 -79.17 34.80 -11.44
CA PRO A 198 -79.84 35.50 -10.35
C PRO A 198 -81.06 36.33 -10.78
N GLN A 199 -81.13 36.79 -12.03
CA GLN A 199 -82.20 37.66 -12.51
C GLN A 199 -83.48 36.89 -12.82
N THR A 200 -83.35 35.66 -13.30
CA THR A 200 -84.48 34.82 -13.71
C THR A 200 -84.86 33.77 -12.66
N MET A 201 -84.09 33.70 -11.55
CA MET A 201 -84.37 32.89 -10.35
C MET A 201 -84.76 31.45 -10.72
N ASN A 202 -85.93 30.97 -10.28
CA ASN A 202 -86.42 29.61 -10.52
C ASN A 202 -86.50 29.24 -12.00
N ALA A 203 -86.74 30.20 -12.91
CA ALA A 203 -86.81 29.90 -14.34
C ALA A 203 -85.45 29.44 -14.92
N SER A 204 -84.34 29.81 -14.29
CA SER A 204 -82.99 29.36 -14.71
C SER A 204 -82.58 28.01 -14.09
N GLY A 205 -83.31 27.53 -13.08
CA GLY A 205 -82.89 26.41 -12.24
C GLY A 205 -81.74 26.78 -11.28
N CYS A 206 -81.32 25.82 -10.46
CA CYS A 206 -80.23 26.03 -9.51
C CYS A 206 -79.27 24.83 -9.42
N TYR A 207 -78.05 25.09 -8.96
CA TYR A 207 -76.97 24.12 -8.86
C TYR A 207 -76.17 24.25 -7.57
N GLN A 208 -75.46 23.19 -7.21
CA GLN A 208 -74.47 23.17 -6.14
C GLN A 208 -73.08 23.02 -6.72
N ILE A 209 -72.11 23.58 -6.01
CA ILE A 209 -70.67 23.37 -6.24
C ILE A 209 -70.07 22.68 -5.03
N ARG A 210 -68.94 21.99 -5.20
CA ARG A 210 -68.24 21.38 -4.06
C ARG A 210 -67.64 22.48 -3.18
N ASN A 211 -67.82 22.35 -1.87
CA ASN A 211 -67.17 23.22 -0.90
C ASN A 211 -65.74 22.73 -0.66
N LEU A 212 -64.78 23.52 -1.11
CA LEU A 212 -63.37 23.31 -0.85
C LEU A 212 -63.00 23.97 0.48
N LYS A 213 -62.57 23.17 1.47
CA LYS A 213 -62.14 23.70 2.78
C LYS A 213 -60.94 24.62 2.57
N GLN A 214 -60.91 25.80 3.18
CA GLN A 214 -59.77 26.70 3.03
C GLN A 214 -58.47 25.99 3.46
N GLY A 215 -57.45 26.02 2.60
CA GLY A 215 -56.18 25.35 2.84
C GLY A 215 -55.20 25.54 1.69
N ASP A 216 -53.98 25.07 1.91
CA ASP A 216 -52.89 25.09 0.92
C ASP A 216 -52.77 23.70 0.26
N TYR A 217 -53.45 23.53 -0.88
CA TYR A 217 -53.41 22.30 -1.66
C TYR A 217 -53.68 22.57 -3.14
N TYR A 218 -53.13 21.71 -3.99
CA TYR A 218 -53.47 21.66 -5.41
C TYR A 218 -54.61 20.66 -5.62
N VAL A 219 -55.64 21.03 -6.36
CA VAL A 219 -56.77 20.14 -6.66
C VAL A 219 -56.55 19.48 -8.01
N LYS A 220 -56.62 18.15 -8.05
CA LYS A 220 -56.65 17.38 -9.30
C LYS A 220 -58.10 17.09 -9.67
N LEU A 221 -58.50 17.49 -10.87
CA LEU A 221 -59.80 17.16 -11.45
C LEU A 221 -59.81 15.69 -11.86
N ASP A 222 -60.30 14.81 -10.99
CA ASP A 222 -60.40 13.37 -11.20
C ASP A 222 -61.83 12.91 -11.55
N ILE A 223 -62.80 13.81 -11.45
CA ILE A 223 -64.21 13.58 -11.73
C ILE A 223 -64.76 14.65 -12.68
N THR A 224 -65.78 14.30 -13.44
CA THR A 224 -66.48 15.21 -14.37
C THR A 224 -67.67 15.94 -13.74
N GLU A 225 -68.20 15.44 -12.61
CA GLU A 225 -69.28 16.07 -11.84
C GLU A 225 -68.74 17.27 -11.04
N LEU A 226 -68.56 18.40 -11.73
CA LEU A 226 -68.14 19.67 -11.12
C LEU A 226 -69.31 20.40 -10.44
N ILE A 227 -70.52 20.20 -10.97
CA ILE A 227 -71.76 20.79 -10.47
C ILE A 227 -72.82 19.71 -10.27
N ARG A 228 -73.74 19.94 -9.34
CA ARG A 228 -74.96 19.15 -9.16
C ARG A 228 -76.17 20.00 -9.39
N ASN A 229 -77.08 19.54 -10.24
CA ASN A 229 -78.38 20.17 -10.38
C ASN A 229 -79.21 19.93 -9.12
N CYS A 230 -79.81 20.99 -8.62
CA CYS A 230 -80.81 20.91 -7.57
C CYS A 230 -82.20 20.74 -8.19
N THR A 231 -83.13 20.22 -7.40
CA THR A 231 -84.55 20.25 -7.73
C THR A 231 -85.16 21.62 -7.37
N ASP A 232 -86.30 21.96 -7.97
CA ASP A 232 -86.93 23.29 -7.81
C ASP A 232 -87.26 23.63 -6.34
N ASP A 233 -87.60 22.63 -5.53
CA ASP A 233 -87.87 22.75 -4.10
C ASP A 233 -86.62 23.05 -3.25
N GLN A 234 -85.43 22.77 -3.79
CA GLN A 234 -84.14 23.03 -3.13
C GLN A 234 -83.56 24.40 -3.48
N CYS A 235 -84.14 25.11 -4.47
CA CYS A 235 -83.68 26.43 -4.85
C CYS A 235 -83.97 27.47 -3.74
N PRO A 236 -83.04 28.42 -3.47
CA PRO A 236 -83.24 29.42 -2.42
C PRO A 236 -84.42 30.33 -2.75
N SER A 237 -85.39 30.46 -1.84
CA SER A 237 -86.59 31.27 -2.10
C SER A 237 -86.32 32.77 -2.24
N PHE A 238 -85.15 33.24 -1.78
CA PHE A 238 -84.71 34.64 -1.80
C PHE A 238 -83.20 34.75 -2.03
N LEU A 239 -82.76 35.78 -2.75
CA LEU A 239 -81.34 36.14 -2.85
C LEU A 239 -80.90 36.82 -1.54
N PRO A 240 -79.77 36.39 -0.91
CA PRO A 240 -79.23 37.06 0.27
C PRO A 240 -78.67 38.46 -0.04
#